data_AF-A0AA35XFF0-F1
#
_entry.id   AF-A0AA35XFF0-F1
#
_cell.length_a   1.000
_cell.length_b   1.000
_cell.length_c   1.000
_cell.angle_alpha   90.00
_cell.angle_beta   90.00
_cell.angle_gamma   90.00
#
_symmetry.space_group_name_H-M   'P 1'
#
loop_
_entity.id
_entity.type
_entity.pdbx_description
1 polymer ?
#
loop_
_entity_poly.entity_id
_entity_poly.type
_entity_poly.pdbx_seq_one_letter_code
_entity_poly.pdbx_strand_id
1 'polypeptide(L)'
;MTAKTTTSTLHASVHLKVTERLSLVAGREGGLQSMEILGMIMLSITDQEFSKIRVLMDNKDQRGLQFQTHPNVDKSLWNSEGLLGLKQPNKPFPLKQEVGVLKWRMQTADESLMPLSVNCWPSENAGKCEVNIEYELLQSELELTDVIISIPCPGGVGAPVVGEVAGEYKFDSKKHILEWRLPVIDSSNSTGMMEFTIPGMESDFFPIRVEFVSPKTYSHIE
;
A
#
# COMPACT_ATOMS: atom_id res chain seq x y z
N MET A 1 10.48 -30.86 11.36
CA MET A 1 9.14 -30.73 11.97
C MET A 1 9.07 -29.35 12.59
N THR A 2 8.33 -28.44 11.96
CA THR A 2 8.18 -27.06 12.45
C THR A 2 6.76 -26.93 12.98
N ALA A 3 6.62 -26.88 14.30
CA ALA A 3 5.35 -26.60 14.94
C ALA A 3 4.98 -25.15 14.63
N LYS A 4 3.96 -24.94 13.80
CA LYS A 4 3.28 -23.64 13.69
C LYS A 4 2.38 -23.53 14.90
N THR A 5 2.85 -22.84 15.93
CA THR A 5 1.99 -22.37 17.02
C THR A 5 1.09 -21.29 16.43
N THR A 6 -0.16 -21.64 16.13
CA THR A 6 -1.17 -20.66 15.74
C THR A 6 -1.56 -19.88 16.98
N THR A 7 -1.02 -18.67 17.14
CA THR A 7 -1.49 -17.72 18.15
C THR A 7 -2.95 -17.40 17.83
N SER A 8 -3.88 -17.89 18.64
CA SER A 8 -5.30 -17.53 18.56
C SER A 8 -5.44 -16.07 18.97
N THR A 9 -5.47 -15.13 18.01
CA THR A 9 -5.97 -13.79 18.25
C THR A 9 -7.44 -13.91 18.70
N LEU A 10 -7.74 -13.48 19.92
CA LEU A 10 -9.11 -13.38 20.43
C LEU A 10 -9.84 -12.31 19.59
N HIS A 11 -10.58 -12.74 18.56
CA HIS A 11 -11.47 -11.83 17.84
C HIS A 11 -12.68 -11.55 18.73
N ALA A 12 -13.02 -10.27 18.88
CA ALA A 12 -14.28 -9.86 19.51
C ALA A 12 -15.47 -10.48 18.75
N SER A 13 -16.62 -10.60 19.42
CA SER A 13 -17.82 -11.21 18.85
C SER A 13 -18.32 -10.55 17.57
N VAL A 14 -17.90 -9.32 17.32
CA VAL A 14 -18.03 -8.56 16.07
C VAL A 14 -16.64 -8.08 15.69
N HIS A 15 -16.21 -8.38 14.46
CA HIS A 15 -14.91 -7.98 13.95
C HIS A 15 -15.06 -7.36 12.56
N LEU A 16 -14.42 -6.21 12.36
CA LEU A 16 -14.28 -5.55 11.07
C LEU A 16 -12.84 -5.67 10.62
N LYS A 17 -12.66 -6.09 9.37
CA LYS A 17 -11.38 -6.09 8.70
C LYS A 17 -11.45 -5.10 7.54
N VAL A 18 -10.69 -4.02 7.68
CA VAL A 18 -10.53 -2.98 6.68
C VAL A 18 -9.25 -3.27 5.91
N THR A 19 -9.32 -3.33 4.58
CA THR A 19 -8.14 -3.56 3.74
C THR A 19 -8.15 -2.63 2.55
N GLU A 20 -6.99 -2.08 2.23
CA GLU A 20 -6.78 -1.27 1.03
C GLU A 20 -5.57 -1.76 0.24
N ARG A 21 -5.66 -1.60 -1.07
CA ARG A 21 -4.55 -1.79 -2.00
C ARG A 21 -4.39 -0.51 -2.81
N LEU A 22 -3.23 0.13 -2.65
CA LEU A 22 -2.78 1.25 -3.47
C LEU A 22 -1.94 0.69 -4.63
N SER A 23 -2.20 1.16 -5.85
CA SER A 23 -1.41 0.85 -7.04
C SER A 23 -1.12 2.13 -7.80
N LEU A 24 0.15 2.39 -8.08
CA LEU A 24 0.60 3.63 -8.68
C LEU A 24 1.59 3.33 -9.80
N VAL A 25 1.48 4.07 -10.89
CA VAL A 25 2.44 4.08 -11.99
C VAL A 25 2.86 5.52 -12.25
N ALA A 26 4.15 5.80 -12.17
CA ALA A 26 4.76 7.07 -12.49
C ALA A 26 5.72 6.93 -13.68
N GLY A 27 5.93 8.04 -14.39
CA GLY A 27 6.97 8.16 -15.41
C GLY A 27 8.37 8.19 -14.78
N ARG A 28 9.41 8.12 -15.63
CA ARG A 28 10.81 8.22 -15.19
C ARG A 28 11.12 9.54 -14.46
N GLU A 29 10.48 10.62 -14.91
CA GLU A 29 10.62 11.97 -14.35
C GLU A 29 9.71 12.22 -13.13
N GLY A 30 9.18 11.17 -12.50
CA GLY A 30 8.32 11.26 -11.30
C GLY A 30 6.85 11.60 -11.55
N GLY A 31 6.49 12.07 -12.75
CA GLY A 31 5.10 12.45 -13.06
C GLY A 31 4.09 11.29 -12.98
N LEU A 32 2.94 11.51 -12.34
CA LEU A 32 1.94 10.46 -12.11
C LEU A 32 1.21 10.12 -13.41
N GLN A 33 1.23 8.84 -13.79
CA GLN A 33 0.43 8.35 -14.92
C GLN A 33 -0.93 7.82 -14.45
N SER A 34 -0.94 7.05 -13.37
CA SER A 34 -2.16 6.54 -12.77
C SER A 34 -1.96 6.14 -11.32
N MET A 35 -2.96 6.43 -10.49
CA MET A 35 -3.06 5.92 -9.13
C MET A 35 -4.46 5.36 -8.90
N GLU A 36 -4.52 4.17 -8.32
CA GLU A 36 -5.76 3.49 -7.93
C GLU A 36 -5.69 3.04 -6.48
N ILE A 37 -6.79 3.25 -5.76
CA ILE A 37 -7.01 2.68 -4.44
C ILE A 37 -8.25 1.81 -4.53
N LEU A 38 -8.10 0.56 -4.08
CA LEU A 38 -9.20 -0.38 -3.90
C LEU A 38 -9.27 -0.76 -2.44
N GLY A 39 -10.38 -0.45 -1.80
CA GLY A 39 -10.61 -0.81 -0.41
C GLY A 39 -11.87 -1.62 -0.20
N MET A 40 -11.92 -2.33 0.93
CA MET A 40 -13.10 -3.08 1.36
C MET A 40 -13.15 -3.27 2.86
N ILE A 41 -14.38 -3.45 3.36
CA ILE A 41 -14.68 -3.86 4.73
C ILE A 41 -15.29 -5.25 4.71
N MET A 42 -14.68 -6.15 5.47
CA MET A 42 -15.21 -7.48 5.78
C MET A 42 -15.73 -7.47 7.22
N LEU A 43 -16.98 -7.91 7.40
CA LEU A 43 -17.62 -8.07 8.70
C LEU A 43 -17.68 -9.56 9.05
N SER A 44 -17.26 -9.89 10.27
CA SER A 44 -17.39 -11.23 10.86
C SER A 44 -18.11 -11.13 12.20
N ILE A 45 -19.09 -12.00 12.42
CA ILE A 45 -19.87 -12.06 13.66
C ILE A 45 -19.85 -13.49 14.18
N THR A 46 -19.43 -13.71 15.41
CA THR A 46 -19.37 -15.07 16.00
C THR A 46 -20.48 -15.35 17.00
N ASP A 47 -21.06 -14.30 17.58
CA ASP A 47 -22.14 -14.40 18.58
C ASP A 47 -23.49 -14.02 17.97
N GLN A 48 -24.50 -14.85 18.25
CA GLN A 48 -25.85 -14.68 17.75
C GLN A 48 -26.51 -13.40 18.28
N GLU A 49 -26.15 -12.92 19.47
CA GLU A 49 -26.69 -11.68 20.05
C GLU A 49 -26.39 -10.48 19.15
N PHE A 50 -25.22 -10.45 18.50
CA PHE A 50 -24.81 -9.39 17.58
C PHE A 50 -25.14 -9.67 16.12
N SER A 51 -25.94 -10.71 15.82
CA SER A 51 -26.25 -11.07 14.43
C SER A 51 -27.12 -10.03 13.70
N LYS A 52 -27.76 -9.11 14.42
CA LYS A 52 -28.65 -8.07 13.87
C LYS A 52 -28.19 -6.66 14.27
N ILE A 53 -26.99 -6.30 13.84
CA ILE A 53 -26.38 -5.00 14.14
C ILE A 53 -26.43 -4.03 12.95
N ARG A 54 -26.13 -2.77 13.23
CA ARG A 54 -25.68 -1.79 12.24
C ARG A 54 -24.30 -1.29 12.68
N VAL A 55 -23.45 -1.00 11.72
CA VAL A 55 -22.10 -0.49 11.96
C VAL A 55 -22.06 0.95 11.45
N LEU A 56 -21.80 1.89 12.35
CA LEU A 56 -21.53 3.27 11.97
C LEU A 56 -20.07 3.37 11.51
N MET A 57 -19.84 3.92 10.34
CA MET A 57 -18.51 4.20 9.84
C MET A 57 -18.27 5.71 9.83
N ASP A 58 -17.05 6.12 10.12
CA ASP A 58 -16.58 7.46 9.83
C ASP A 58 -15.98 7.48 8.41
N ASN A 59 -16.38 8.47 7.63
CA ASN A 59 -15.83 8.71 6.29
C ASN A 59 -15.50 10.20 6.17
N LYS A 60 -14.25 10.53 6.47
CA LYS A 60 -13.71 11.88 6.35
C LYS A 60 -13.15 12.19 4.96
N ASP A 61 -13.16 11.21 4.06
CA ASP A 61 -12.57 11.36 2.73
C ASP A 61 -13.47 12.19 1.80
N GLN A 62 -12.92 13.31 1.32
CA GLN A 62 -13.60 14.23 0.40
C GLN A 62 -13.11 14.09 -1.06
N ARG A 63 -12.26 13.11 -1.36
CA ARG A 63 -11.60 12.90 -2.66
C ARG A 63 -12.46 12.14 -3.67
N GLY A 64 -13.76 11.99 -3.39
CA GLY A 64 -14.72 11.43 -4.33
C GLY A 64 -14.66 9.90 -4.47
N LEU A 65 -14.43 9.18 -3.37
CA LEU A 65 -14.45 7.72 -3.34
C LEU A 65 -15.77 7.15 -3.90
N GLN A 66 -15.64 6.17 -4.78
CA GLN A 66 -16.79 5.45 -5.35
C GLN A 66 -17.13 4.25 -4.48
N PHE A 67 -18.25 4.32 -3.75
CA PHE A 67 -18.69 3.26 -2.86
C PHE A 67 -19.63 2.25 -3.52
N GLN A 68 -19.42 0.97 -3.19
CA GLN A 68 -20.31 -0.14 -3.54
C GLN A 68 -20.63 -0.97 -2.29
N THR A 69 -21.89 -0.98 -1.88
CA THR A 69 -22.37 -1.86 -0.81
C THR A 69 -22.70 -3.26 -1.35
N HIS A 70 -22.66 -4.26 -0.47
CA HIS A 70 -23.14 -5.61 -0.80
C HIS A 70 -24.65 -5.59 -1.16
N PRO A 71 -25.16 -6.45 -2.07
CA PRO A 71 -26.57 -6.43 -2.49
C PRO A 71 -27.61 -6.50 -1.37
N ASN A 72 -27.28 -7.12 -0.25
CA ASN A 72 -28.14 -7.23 0.93
C ASN A 72 -28.01 -6.06 1.93
N VAL A 73 -27.03 -5.18 1.76
CA VAL A 73 -26.81 -3.99 2.60
C VAL A 73 -27.64 -2.82 2.09
N ASP A 74 -28.19 -2.03 3.00
CA ASP A 74 -28.99 -0.85 2.70
C ASP A 74 -28.10 0.30 2.19
N LYS A 75 -28.17 0.53 0.87
CA LYS A 75 -27.41 1.58 0.20
C LYS A 75 -27.88 2.98 0.59
N SER A 76 -29.18 3.17 0.83
CA SER A 76 -29.72 4.48 1.20
C SER A 76 -29.23 4.86 2.58
N LEU A 77 -29.28 3.92 3.53
CA LEU A 77 -28.78 4.10 4.90
C LEU A 77 -27.27 4.42 4.93
N TRP A 78 -26.47 3.73 4.11
CA TRP A 78 -25.05 4.07 3.93
C TRP A 78 -24.86 5.50 3.43
N ASN A 79 -25.58 5.87 2.36
CA ASN A 79 -25.40 7.17 1.72
C ASN A 79 -25.88 8.35 2.58
N SER A 80 -26.92 8.16 3.41
CA SER A 80 -27.48 9.23 4.24
C SER A 80 -26.87 9.34 5.63
N GLU A 81 -26.45 8.22 6.22
CA GLU A 81 -26.07 8.15 7.63
C GLU A 81 -24.68 7.50 7.87
N GLY A 82 -23.99 7.01 6.85
CA GLY A 82 -22.72 6.27 7.03
C GLY A 82 -22.90 4.93 7.74
N LEU A 83 -24.13 4.39 7.77
CA LEU A 83 -24.48 3.17 8.49
C LEU A 83 -24.52 1.96 7.56
N LEU A 84 -23.74 0.93 7.89
CA LEU A 84 -23.77 -0.38 7.25
C LEU A 84 -24.73 -1.30 7.99
N GLY A 85 -25.85 -1.63 7.35
CA GLY A 85 -26.85 -2.56 7.88
C GLY A 85 -27.60 -3.30 6.77
N LEU A 86 -28.23 -4.42 7.07
CA LEU A 86 -29.01 -5.17 6.08
C LEU A 86 -30.32 -4.44 5.73
N LYS A 87 -30.74 -4.53 4.46
CA LYS A 87 -32.02 -4.00 3.96
C LYS A 87 -33.24 -4.54 4.71
N GLN A 88 -33.14 -5.78 5.21
CA GLN A 88 -34.17 -6.44 6.01
C GLN A 88 -33.71 -6.45 7.48
N PRO A 89 -34.23 -5.56 8.35
CA PRO A 89 -33.74 -5.42 9.72
C PRO A 89 -33.82 -6.70 10.57
N ASN A 90 -34.78 -7.58 10.26
CA ASN A 90 -34.97 -8.83 10.99
C ASN A 90 -34.06 -9.97 10.50
N LYS A 91 -33.39 -9.80 9.36
CA LYS A 91 -32.46 -10.80 8.82
C LYS A 91 -31.12 -10.65 9.52
N PRO A 92 -30.54 -11.73 10.07
CA PRO A 92 -29.21 -11.68 10.66
C PRO A 92 -28.11 -11.68 9.59
N PHE A 93 -26.97 -11.08 9.89
CA PHE A 93 -25.72 -11.37 9.20
C PHE A 93 -25.31 -12.84 9.45
N PRO A 94 -24.63 -13.49 8.48
CA PRO A 94 -24.09 -14.83 8.65
C PRO A 94 -23.15 -14.93 9.86
N LEU A 95 -23.34 -15.96 10.68
CA LEU A 95 -22.46 -16.24 11.82
C LEU A 95 -21.23 -17.04 11.37
N LYS A 96 -20.08 -16.75 11.99
CA LYS A 96 -18.78 -17.42 11.79
C LYS A 96 -18.33 -17.44 10.33
N GLN A 97 -18.71 -16.40 9.58
CA GLN A 97 -18.35 -16.19 8.19
C GLN A 97 -17.99 -14.72 7.98
N GLU A 98 -16.90 -14.47 7.24
CA GLU A 98 -16.57 -13.12 6.79
C GLU A 98 -17.43 -12.72 5.58
N VAL A 99 -18.06 -11.55 5.65
CA VAL A 99 -18.91 -11.00 4.59
C VAL A 99 -18.38 -9.62 4.20
N GLY A 100 -18.06 -9.43 2.92
CA GLY A 100 -17.74 -8.11 2.40
C GLY A 100 -19.00 -7.24 2.36
N VAL A 101 -19.02 -6.16 3.13
CA VAL A 101 -20.20 -5.29 3.29
C VAL A 101 -20.11 -3.99 2.50
N LEU A 102 -18.89 -3.48 2.31
CA LEU A 102 -18.60 -2.25 1.58
C LEU A 102 -17.29 -2.41 0.80
N LYS A 103 -17.25 -1.84 -0.40
CA LYS A 103 -16.04 -1.62 -1.19
C LYS A 103 -15.97 -0.17 -1.61
N TRP A 104 -14.76 0.36 -1.77
CA TRP A 104 -14.53 1.66 -2.40
C TRP A 104 -13.43 1.60 -3.44
N ARG A 105 -13.51 2.51 -4.39
CA ARG A 105 -12.50 2.73 -5.41
C ARG A 105 -12.20 4.21 -5.53
N MET A 106 -10.92 4.55 -5.63
CA MET A 106 -10.44 5.84 -6.09
C MET A 106 -9.56 5.62 -7.32
N GLN A 107 -9.72 6.45 -8.34
CA GLN A 107 -8.79 6.54 -9.45
C GLN A 107 -8.46 8.00 -9.70
N THR A 108 -7.18 8.31 -9.80
CA THR A 108 -6.71 9.68 -9.97
C THR A 108 -5.43 9.73 -10.79
N ALA A 109 -5.19 10.89 -11.41
CA ALA A 109 -3.91 11.28 -12.00
C ALA A 109 -3.37 12.56 -11.31
N ASP A 110 -3.92 12.92 -10.15
CA ASP A 110 -3.48 14.04 -9.34
C ASP A 110 -2.22 13.65 -8.55
N GLU A 111 -1.08 14.24 -8.93
CA GLU A 111 0.23 14.03 -8.31
C GLU A 111 0.25 14.39 -6.82
N SER A 112 -0.60 15.32 -6.38
CA SER A 112 -0.67 15.72 -4.97
C SER A 112 -1.20 14.62 -4.05
N LEU A 113 -1.76 13.54 -4.62
CA LEU A 113 -2.26 12.38 -3.90
C LEU A 113 -1.27 11.20 -3.91
N MET A 114 -0.07 11.36 -4.46
CA MET A 114 0.93 10.29 -4.36
C MET A 114 1.36 10.11 -2.89
N PRO A 115 1.52 8.87 -2.39
CA PRO A 115 1.99 8.63 -1.02
C PRO A 115 3.52 8.85 -0.91
N LEU A 116 4.26 8.41 -1.93
CA LEU A 116 5.71 8.38 -1.97
C LEU A 116 6.15 8.69 -3.40
N SER A 117 7.08 9.63 -3.56
CA SER A 117 7.81 9.85 -4.80
C SER A 117 9.12 9.06 -4.77
N VAL A 118 9.55 8.56 -5.93
CA VAL A 118 10.88 7.96 -6.13
C VAL A 118 11.48 8.54 -7.39
N ASN A 119 12.59 9.25 -7.24
CA ASN A 119 13.33 9.83 -8.36
C ASN A 119 14.64 9.06 -8.54
N CYS A 120 14.96 8.70 -9.78
CA CYS A 120 16.18 7.95 -10.10
C CYS A 120 16.92 8.62 -11.25
N TRP A 121 18.13 9.08 -10.97
CA TRP A 121 19.00 9.81 -11.88
C TRP A 121 20.25 8.97 -12.18
N PRO A 122 20.19 8.09 -13.20
CA PRO A 122 21.38 7.43 -13.72
C PRO A 122 22.24 8.43 -14.52
N SER A 123 23.56 8.33 -14.40
CA SER A 123 24.54 9.18 -15.07
C SER A 123 25.68 8.31 -15.62
N GLU A 124 25.80 8.25 -16.95
CA GLU A 124 26.84 7.46 -17.60
C GLU A 124 28.20 8.16 -17.57
N ASN A 125 29.23 7.45 -17.11
CA ASN A 125 30.60 7.92 -17.08
C ASN A 125 31.59 6.77 -17.40
N ALA A 126 32.28 6.88 -18.54
CA ALA A 126 33.38 6.00 -18.94
C ALA A 126 33.08 4.48 -18.84
N GLY A 127 31.89 4.05 -19.26
CA GLY A 127 31.47 2.64 -19.26
C GLY A 127 30.95 2.13 -17.91
N LYS A 128 30.79 3.02 -16.93
CA LYS A 128 30.01 2.79 -15.70
C LYS A 128 28.82 3.75 -15.68
N CYS A 129 27.80 3.39 -14.92
CA CYS A 129 26.70 4.27 -14.60
C CYS A 129 26.69 4.52 -13.09
N GLU A 130 26.69 5.79 -12.72
CA GLU A 130 26.48 6.27 -11.36
C GLU A 130 25.00 6.57 -11.21
N VAL A 131 24.35 5.99 -10.21
CA VAL A 131 22.91 6.08 -10.03
C VAL A 131 22.64 6.71 -8.68
N ASN A 132 21.96 7.86 -8.72
CA ASN A 132 21.42 8.53 -7.55
C ASN A 132 19.91 8.26 -7.51
N ILE A 133 19.44 7.63 -6.45
CA ILE A 133 18.01 7.37 -6.25
C ILE A 133 17.57 7.92 -4.90
N GLU A 134 16.46 8.62 -4.89
CA GLU A 134 15.89 9.23 -3.68
C GLU A 134 14.40 8.92 -3.57
N TYR A 135 13.90 8.96 -2.34
CA TYR A 135 12.47 8.96 -2.07
C TYR A 135 12.06 10.22 -1.31
N GLU A 136 10.79 10.60 -1.46
CA GLU A 136 10.13 11.63 -0.66
C GLU A 136 8.73 11.17 -0.26
N LEU A 137 8.43 11.18 1.03
CA LEU A 137 7.10 10.96 1.58
C LEU A 137 6.27 12.23 1.37
N LEU A 138 5.24 12.13 0.53
CA LEU A 138 4.42 13.27 0.13
C LEU A 138 3.18 13.45 1.01
N GLN A 139 2.74 12.39 1.69
CA GLN A 139 1.64 12.45 2.67
C GLN A 139 2.20 12.25 4.08
N SER A 140 2.42 13.36 4.79
CA SER A 140 3.12 13.39 6.09
C SER A 140 2.46 12.58 7.22
N GLU A 141 1.17 12.28 7.09
CA GLU A 141 0.36 11.50 8.03
C GLU A 141 0.52 9.98 7.86
N LEU A 142 1.10 9.54 6.74
CA LEU A 142 1.36 8.15 6.46
C LEU A 142 2.60 7.66 7.19
N GLU A 143 2.54 6.38 7.55
CA GLU A 143 3.66 5.62 8.06
C GLU A 143 3.76 4.37 7.17
N LEU A 144 4.83 4.30 6.37
CA LEU A 144 5.07 3.18 5.47
C LEU A 144 6.07 2.26 6.14
N THR A 145 5.73 0.98 6.26
CA THR A 145 6.52 -0.05 6.93
C THR A 145 6.95 -1.11 5.94
N ASP A 146 8.07 -1.78 6.25
CA ASP A 146 8.66 -2.82 5.40
C ASP A 146 8.84 -2.36 3.94
N VAL A 147 9.33 -1.13 3.76
CA VAL A 147 9.46 -0.51 2.44
C VAL A 147 10.62 -1.16 1.68
N ILE A 148 10.35 -1.62 0.46
CA ILE A 148 11.33 -2.19 -0.46
C ILE A 148 11.23 -1.46 -1.80
N ILE A 149 12.27 -0.70 -2.14
CA ILE A 149 12.47 -0.11 -3.46
C ILE A 149 13.40 -1.04 -4.24
N SER A 150 12.88 -1.69 -5.28
CA SER A 150 13.60 -2.66 -6.11
C SER A 150 14.05 -2.00 -7.40
N ILE A 151 15.36 -1.86 -7.55
CA ILE A 151 16.01 -1.29 -8.74
C ILE A 151 16.58 -2.44 -9.59
N PRO A 152 16.07 -2.66 -10.82
CA PRO A 152 16.69 -3.58 -11.76
C PRO A 152 18.15 -3.19 -12.05
N CYS A 153 19.00 -4.17 -12.29
CA CYS A 153 20.40 -3.97 -12.62
C CYS A 153 20.78 -4.81 -13.84
N PRO A 154 21.80 -4.40 -14.60
CA PRO A 154 22.33 -5.19 -15.71
C PRO A 154 22.90 -6.53 -15.23
N GLY A 155 22.65 -7.59 -16.01
CA GLY A 155 23.18 -8.93 -15.75
C GLY A 155 24.60 -9.12 -16.26
N GLY A 156 25.38 -9.98 -15.58
CA GLY A 156 26.70 -10.42 -16.07
C GLY A 156 27.86 -9.43 -15.85
N VAL A 157 27.63 -8.30 -15.17
CA VAL A 157 28.62 -7.24 -14.95
C VAL A 157 29.13 -7.14 -13.50
N GLY A 158 28.73 -8.08 -12.65
CA GLY A 158 29.06 -8.08 -11.22
C GLY A 158 27.95 -7.47 -10.36
N ALA A 159 28.30 -7.12 -9.12
CA ALA A 159 27.38 -6.48 -8.17
C ALA A 159 27.57 -4.94 -8.18
N PRO A 160 26.51 -4.16 -7.90
CA PRO A 160 26.63 -2.72 -7.74
C PRO A 160 27.53 -2.39 -6.55
N VAL A 161 28.33 -1.34 -6.69
CA VAL A 161 29.12 -0.76 -5.60
C VAL A 161 28.27 0.34 -4.98
N VAL A 162 27.70 0.06 -3.81
CA VAL A 162 26.87 1.02 -3.07
C VAL A 162 27.76 1.96 -2.26
N GLY A 163 27.51 3.26 -2.40
CA GLY A 163 28.15 4.34 -1.64
C GLY A 163 27.31 4.71 -0.42
N GLU A 164 26.81 5.95 -0.39
CA GLU A 164 25.89 6.39 0.66
C GLU A 164 24.50 5.73 0.50
N VAL A 165 23.89 5.36 1.62
CA VAL A 165 22.55 4.75 1.64
C VAL A 165 21.85 5.06 2.96
N ALA A 166 20.62 5.56 2.86
CA ALA A 166 19.69 5.61 3.99
C ALA A 166 19.05 4.22 4.19
N GLY A 167 19.21 3.60 5.35
CA GLY A 167 18.65 2.26 5.63
C GLY A 167 19.57 1.13 5.17
N GLU A 168 19.00 0.03 4.67
CA GLU A 168 19.73 -1.17 4.29
C GLU A 168 19.57 -1.49 2.80
N TYR A 169 20.45 -2.33 2.26
CA TYR A 169 20.31 -2.83 0.90
C TYR A 169 20.66 -4.30 0.78
N LYS A 170 20.14 -4.93 -0.27
CA LYS A 170 20.45 -6.31 -0.63
C LYS A 170 20.48 -6.46 -2.14
N PHE A 171 21.57 -7.00 -2.68
CA PHE A 171 21.64 -7.36 -4.08
C PHE A 171 21.30 -8.84 -4.30
N ASP A 172 20.26 -9.12 -5.09
CA ASP A 172 19.93 -10.47 -5.58
C ASP A 172 20.60 -10.69 -6.94
N SER A 173 21.75 -11.37 -6.91
CA SER A 173 22.54 -11.64 -8.12
C SER A 173 21.86 -12.57 -9.13
N LYS A 174 20.83 -13.34 -8.71
CA LYS A 174 20.09 -14.23 -9.62
C LYS A 174 18.98 -13.50 -10.36
N LYS A 175 18.36 -12.52 -9.69
CA LYS A 175 17.31 -11.68 -10.29
C LYS A 175 17.86 -10.42 -10.93
N HIS A 176 19.12 -10.07 -10.64
CA HIS A 176 19.74 -8.79 -10.99
C HIS A 176 18.92 -7.61 -10.47
N ILE A 177 18.61 -7.63 -9.17
CA ILE A 177 17.83 -6.59 -8.48
C ILE A 177 18.61 -6.11 -7.27
N LEU A 178 18.78 -4.80 -7.15
CA LEU A 178 19.19 -4.13 -5.93
C LEU A 178 17.93 -3.74 -5.14
N GLU A 179 17.73 -4.35 -4.00
CA GLU A 179 16.64 -4.03 -3.08
C GLU A 179 17.14 -3.01 -2.06
N TRP A 180 16.60 -1.80 -2.09
CA TRP A 180 16.76 -0.77 -1.07
C TRP A 180 15.64 -0.91 -0.03
N ARG A 181 16.01 -1.14 1.22
CA ARG A 181 15.11 -1.56 2.31
C ARG A 181 15.10 -0.52 3.42
N LEU A 182 13.91 -0.01 3.71
CA LEU A 182 13.67 0.92 4.81
C LEU A 182 12.61 0.33 5.75
N PRO A 183 12.94 0.09 7.03
CA PRO A 183 11.98 -0.48 7.97
C PRO A 183 10.73 0.38 8.13
N VAL A 184 10.90 1.70 8.20
CA VAL A 184 9.84 2.70 8.34
C VAL A 184 10.20 3.96 7.54
N ILE A 185 9.23 4.54 6.85
CA ILE A 185 9.25 5.91 6.31
C ILE A 185 8.05 6.65 6.90
N ASP A 186 8.30 7.73 7.64
CA ASP A 186 7.31 8.62 8.20
C ASP A 186 7.82 10.08 8.18
N SER A 187 7.09 11.00 8.83
CA SER A 187 7.46 12.41 8.90
C SER A 187 8.84 12.72 9.51
N SER A 188 9.43 11.80 10.29
CA SER A 188 10.76 11.96 10.91
C SER A 188 11.90 11.69 9.94
N ASN A 189 11.65 10.93 8.88
CA ASN A 189 12.59 10.56 7.83
C ASN A 189 11.92 10.60 6.45
N SER A 190 11.22 11.71 6.18
CA SER A 190 10.39 11.91 5.00
C SER A 190 11.18 11.90 3.69
N THR A 191 12.50 12.02 3.73
CA THR A 191 13.39 11.86 2.58
C THR A 191 14.52 10.90 2.89
N GLY A 192 15.06 10.29 1.83
CA GLY A 192 16.25 9.47 1.91
C GLY A 192 16.82 9.22 0.52
N MET A 193 18.09 8.85 0.46
CA MET A 193 18.79 8.60 -0.79
C MET A 193 19.68 7.37 -0.72
N MET A 194 20.00 6.83 -1.89
CA MET A 194 21.01 5.81 -2.12
C MET A 194 21.81 6.19 -3.37
N GLU A 195 23.13 6.01 -3.27
CA GLU A 195 24.04 6.15 -4.39
C GLU A 195 24.71 4.80 -4.68
N PHE A 196 24.79 4.41 -5.95
CA PHE A 196 25.57 3.25 -6.34
C PHE A 196 26.17 3.39 -7.73
N THR A 197 27.19 2.59 -8.01
CA THR A 197 27.82 2.53 -9.34
C THR A 197 27.83 1.10 -9.87
N ILE A 198 27.49 0.92 -11.15
CA ILE A 198 27.56 -0.38 -11.84
C ILE A 198 27.81 -0.18 -13.35
N PRO A 199 28.54 -1.07 -14.05
CA PRO A 199 28.60 -1.04 -15.51
C PRO A 199 27.20 -1.23 -16.11
N GLY A 200 26.77 -0.35 -17.01
CA GLY A 200 25.42 -0.40 -17.57
C GLY A 200 25.04 0.90 -18.26
N MET A 201 23.80 0.95 -18.74
CA MET A 201 23.18 2.13 -19.35
C MET A 201 21.94 2.56 -18.57
N GLU A 202 21.51 3.81 -18.75
CA GLU A 202 20.39 4.40 -18.00
C GLU A 202 19.10 3.55 -18.04
N SER A 203 18.82 2.89 -19.16
CA SER A 203 17.62 2.06 -19.31
C SER A 203 17.60 0.80 -18.45
N ASP A 204 18.75 0.34 -17.96
CA ASP A 204 18.86 -0.90 -17.19
C ASP A 204 18.24 -0.80 -15.79
N PHE A 205 18.03 0.42 -15.29
CA PHE A 205 17.56 0.69 -13.92
C PHE A 205 16.04 0.82 -13.82
N PHE A 206 15.30 0.52 -14.89
CA PHE A 206 13.85 0.67 -14.96
C PHE A 206 13.16 -0.63 -15.44
N PRO A 207 11.92 -0.90 -15.00
CA PRO A 207 11.11 -0.12 -14.06
C PRO A 207 11.51 -0.37 -12.60
N ILE A 208 11.53 0.69 -11.80
CA ILE A 208 11.67 0.60 -10.35
C ILE A 208 10.34 0.17 -9.75
N ARG A 209 10.39 -0.73 -8.75
CA ARG A 209 9.18 -1.19 -8.04
C ARG A 209 9.27 -0.80 -6.58
N VAL A 210 8.17 -0.33 -6.02
CA VAL A 210 8.05 -0.03 -4.58
C VAL A 210 6.99 -0.92 -3.98
N GLU A 211 7.32 -1.57 -2.88
CA GLU A 211 6.41 -2.36 -2.06
C GLU A 211 6.50 -1.88 -0.62
N PHE A 212 5.36 -1.76 0.06
CA PHE A 212 5.28 -1.38 1.48
C PHE A 212 3.96 -1.87 2.09
N VAL A 213 3.87 -1.80 3.42
CA VAL A 213 2.64 -1.99 4.19
C VAL A 213 2.39 -0.73 5.02
N SER A 214 1.14 -0.37 5.25
CA SER A 214 0.77 0.71 6.17
C SER A 214 -0.18 0.16 7.25
N PRO A 215 0.00 0.53 8.53
CA PRO A 215 -0.95 0.21 9.58
C PRO A 215 -2.25 1.02 9.46
N LYS A 216 -2.22 2.14 8.71
CA LYS A 216 -3.36 3.02 8.49
C LYS A 216 -3.88 2.91 7.06
N THR A 217 -5.20 3.01 6.91
CA THR A 217 -5.81 3.19 5.59
C THR A 217 -5.46 4.57 5.03
N TYR A 218 -5.22 4.63 3.73
CA TYR A 218 -5.02 5.86 2.99
C TYR A 218 -6.32 6.67 2.92
N SER A 219 -7.49 6.01 2.81
CA SER A 219 -8.79 6.70 2.73
C SER A 219 -9.38 7.11 4.07
N HIS A 220 -8.76 6.79 5.21
CA HIS A 220 -9.29 7.14 6.54
C HIS A 220 -10.75 6.71 6.78
N ILE A 221 -11.15 5.58 6.20
CA ILE A 221 -12.45 4.94 6.47
C ILE A 221 -12.26 4.00 7.66
N GLU A 222 -12.97 4.27 8.75
CA GLU A 222 -12.81 3.60 10.06
C GLU A 222 -14.13 3.41 10.81
#